data_AF-A0A529I706-F1
#
_entry.id   AF-A0A529I706-F1
#
_cell.length_a   1.000
_cell.length_b   1.000
_cell.length_c   1.000
_cell.angle_alpha   90.00
_cell.angle_beta   90.00
_cell.angle_gamma   90.00
#
_symmetry.space_group_name_H-M   'P 1'
#
loop_
_entity.id
_entity.type
_entity.pdbx_description
1 polymer ?
#
loop_
_entity_poly.entity_id
_entity_poly.type
_entity_poly.pdbx_seq_one_letter_code
_entity_poly.pdbx_strand_id
1 'polypeptide(L)' 'MSTVNIRLGRIDDAETIHAALLRMSAHIGAHQQITSTADDLRRYGFGEKPAFSA' A
#
# COMPACT_ATOMS: atom_id res chain seq x y z
N MET A 1 -5.49 -0.55 -27.17
CA MET A 1 -5.70 -1.11 -25.82
C MET A 1 -4.33 -1.26 -25.18
N SER A 2 -4.11 -0.64 -24.03
CA SER A 2 -2.86 -0.82 -23.29
C SER A 2 -2.93 -2.14 -22.52
N THR A 3 -1.92 -2.99 -22.69
CA THR A 3 -1.82 -4.26 -21.97
C THR A 3 -1.56 -3.97 -20.50
N VAL A 4 -2.41 -4.46 -19.59
CA VAL A 4 -2.18 -4.35 -18.14
C VAL A 4 -1.23 -5.47 -17.73
N ASN A 5 -0.11 -5.10 -17.11
CA ASN A 5 0.86 -6.05 -16.57
C ASN A 5 0.68 -6.16 -15.05
N ILE A 6 0.38 -7.36 -14.56
CA ILE A 6 0.23 -7.66 -13.13
C ILE A 6 1.46 -8.44 -12.68
N ARG A 7 2.09 -7.99 -11.60
CA ARG A 7 3.26 -8.63 -10.99
C ARG A 7 3.13 -8.68 -9.47
N LEU A 8 3.91 -9.55 -8.82
CA LEU A 8 4.07 -9.51 -7.37
C LEU A 8 4.58 -8.13 -6.92
N GLY A 9 4.00 -7.65 -5.83
CA GLY A 9 4.46 -6.45 -5.14
C GLY A 9 5.83 -6.67 -4.50
N ARG A 10 6.65 -5.62 -4.50
CA ARG A 10 7.97 -5.56 -3.86
C ARG A 10 7.98 -4.44 -2.83
N ILE A 11 8.96 -4.46 -1.94
CA ILE A 11 9.12 -3.43 -0.91
C ILE A 11 9.21 -2.00 -1.48
N ASP A 12 9.81 -1.85 -2.67
CA ASP A 12 9.92 -0.57 -3.37
C ASP A 12 8.56 -0.01 -3.83
N ASP A 13 7.52 -0.85 -3.90
CA ASP A 13 6.17 -0.41 -4.25
C ASP A 13 5.44 0.27 -3.09
N ALA A 14 6.01 0.26 -1.87
CA ALA A 14 5.35 0.76 -0.66
C ALA A 14 4.85 2.20 -0.79
N GLU A 15 5.61 3.09 -1.42
CA GLU A 15 5.19 4.48 -1.64
C GLU A 15 4.01 4.58 -2.61
N THR A 16 4.05 3.82 -3.70
CA THR A 16 2.95 3.80 -4.68
C THR A 16 1.68 3.23 -4.07
N ILE A 17 1.79 2.18 -3.26
CA ILE A 17 0.67 1.58 -2.53
C ILE A 17 0.10 2.58 -1.51
N HIS A 18 0.95 3.25 -0.73
CA HIS A 18 0.51 4.26 0.24
C HIS A 18 -0.23 5.42 -0.43
N ALA A 19 0.32 5.94 -1.52
CA ALA A 19 -0.33 7.00 -2.31
C ALA A 19 -1.69 6.55 -2.87
N ALA A 20 -1.80 5.30 -3.34
CA ALA A 20 -3.07 4.73 -3.78
C ALA A 20 -4.09 4.65 -2.64
N LEU A 21 -3.68 4.18 -1.45
CA LEU A 21 -4.54 4.13 -0.25
C LEU A 21 -5.04 5.52 0.15
N LEU A 22 -4.17 6.54 0.16
CA LEU A 22 -4.56 7.92 0.46
C LEU A 22 -5.55 8.49 -0.57
N ARG A 23 -5.34 8.21 -1.85
CA ARG A 23 -6.24 8.63 -2.92
C ARG A 23 -7.61 7.96 -2.81
N MET A 24 -7.64 6.67 -2.49
CA MET A 24 -8.87 5.92 -2.28
C MET A 24 -9.62 6.41 -1.03
N SER A 25 -8.91 6.64 0.07
CA SER A 25 -9.51 7.12 1.33
C SER A 25 -10.10 8.52 1.21
N ALA A 26 -9.47 9.40 0.42
CA ALA A 26 -10.00 10.73 0.10
C ALA A 26 -11.35 10.65 -0.65
N HIS A 27 -11.50 9.68 -1.56
CA HIS A 27 -12.73 9.52 -2.34
C HIS A 27 -13.93 9.07 -1.50
N ILE A 28 -13.69 8.30 -0.42
CA ILE A 28 -14.74 7.79 0.47
C ILE A 28 -14.92 8.63 1.74
N GLY A 29 -14.23 9.77 1.86
CA GLY A 29 -14.30 10.64 3.04
C GLY A 29 -13.64 10.07 4.30
N ALA A 30 -12.84 9.01 4.19
CA ALA A 30 -12.20 8.31 5.31
C ALA A 30 -10.71 8.67 5.48
N HIS A 31 -10.26 9.78 4.89
CA HIS A 31 -8.83 10.14 4.86
C HIS A 31 -8.17 10.17 6.25
N GLN A 32 -8.87 10.65 7.27
CA GLN A 32 -8.35 10.73 8.64
C GLN A 32 -8.10 9.37 9.31
N GLN A 33 -8.58 8.27 8.72
CA GLN A 33 -8.40 6.93 9.27
C GLN A 33 -7.11 6.27 8.77
N ILE A 34 -6.43 6.84 7.76
CA ILE A 34 -5.11 6.37 7.32
C ILE A 34 -4.05 7.08 8.16
N THR A 35 -3.70 6.48 9.29
CA THR A 35 -2.60 6.96 10.16
C THR A 35 -1.26 6.30 9.82
N SER A 36 -1.27 5.23 9.01
CA SER A 36 -0.07 4.52 8.58
C SER A 36 0.71 5.31 7.54
N THR A 37 2.02 5.08 7.54
CA THR A 37 3.01 5.64 6.62
C THR A 37 3.48 4.59 5.61
N ALA A 38 4.21 5.02 4.58
CA ALA A 38 4.89 4.09 3.67
C ALA A 38 5.90 3.19 4.41
N ASP A 39 6.55 3.68 5.46
CA ASP A 39 7.47 2.88 6.29
C ASP A 39 6.74 1.81 7.10
N ASP A 40 5.52 2.09 7.55
CA ASP A 40 4.68 1.06 8.16
C ASP A 40 4.37 -0.06 7.17
N LEU A 41 4.11 0.26 5.90
CA LEU A 41 3.91 -0.75 4.86
C LEU A 41 5.20 -1.55 4.58
N ARG A 42 6.37 -0.89 4.56
CA ARG A 42 7.66 -1.58 4.42
C ARG A 42 7.87 -2.57 5.56
N ARG A 43 7.61 -2.14 6.80
CA ARG A 43 7.86 -2.95 8.00
C ARG A 43 6.86 -4.09 8.17
N TYR A 44 5.57 -3.79 8.03
CA TYR A 44 4.48 -4.70 8.38
C TYR A 44 3.82 -5.36 7.16
N GLY A 45 4.12 -4.92 5.94
CA GLY A 45 3.66 -5.58 4.70
C GLY A 45 4.75 -6.44 4.04
N PHE A 46 5.98 -5.92 3.99
CA PHE A 46 7.10 -6.54 3.25
C PHE A 46 8.30 -6.95 4.13
N GLY A 47 8.28 -6.59 5.42
CA GLY A 47 9.37 -6.85 6.34
C GLY A 47 9.41 -8.30 6.81
N GLU A 48 10.42 -8.62 7.63
CA GLU A 48 10.63 -10.00 8.13
C GLU A 48 9.45 -10.58 8.94
N LYS A 49 8.59 -9.71 9.49
CA LYS A 49 7.41 -10.08 10.27
C LYS A 49 6.19 -9.32 9.75
N PRO A 50 5.62 -9.75 8.60
CA PRO A 50 4.44 -9.10 8.06
C PRO A 50 3.24 -9.30 9.01
N ALA A 51 2.35 -8.31 9.08
CA ALA A 51 1.15 -8.33 9.90
C ALA A 51 0.12 -9.37 9.43
N PHE A 52 0.22 -9.79 8.16
CA PHE A 52 -0.63 -10.79 7.55
C PHE A 52 0.25 -11.78 6.79
N SER A 53 -0.03 -13.08 6.95
CA SER A 53 0.54 -14.17 6.15
C SER A 53 -0.60 -14.97 5.53
N ALA A 54 -0.38 -15.50 4.33
CA ALA A 54 -1.32 -16.40 3.65
C ALA A 54 -1.38 -17.78 4.31
#